data_AF-D8G0B2-F1
#
_entry.id   AF-D8G0B2-F1
#
_cell.length_a   1.000
_cell.length_b   1.000
_cell.length_c   1.000
_cell.angle_alpha   90.00
_cell.angle_beta   90.00
_cell.angle_gamma   90.00
#
_symmetry.space_group_name_H-M   'P 1'
#
loop_
_entity.id
_entity.type
_entity.pdbx_description
1 polymer ?
#
loop_
_entity_poly.entity_id
_entity_poly.type
_entity_poly.pdbx_seq_one_letter_code
_entity_poly.pdbx_strand_id
1 'polypeptide(L)'
;MKRRQLMRYAQTSLLAALATTLPSGWQSYQAQTSNGLSVQWLGHTCFLFTGDGLKVLVNPFRPIGCTAGYRAPNVATDLILISSRLLDEGAIEGFSNNPGLLYEPGVFQFNGMRIEGINTQKDREGGRRFGMNVAWMWKQAGVKILHLGGIAGQIEIEQQILLGRPDLLLIPVGGGPKAYTPEEAKKTVELLKPKMVIPTHYKTPAADAAACDLVSLDDFLALMSGTPVRRIDRDTIALKPADLPDNGSVIEVLSYRF
;
A
#
# COMPACT_ATOMS: atom_id res chain seq x y z
N MET A 1 -41.89 88.34 -25.38
CA MET A 1 -41.25 88.70 -24.09
C MET A 1 -40.70 87.45 -23.42
N LYS A 2 -39.59 87.57 -22.67
CA LYS A 2 -38.95 86.53 -21.79
C LYS A 2 -38.48 85.26 -22.54
N ARG A 3 -37.18 84.99 -22.75
CA ARG A 3 -35.97 84.88 -21.88
C ARG A 3 -35.76 83.46 -21.30
N ARG A 4 -34.65 82.81 -21.73
CA ARG A 4 -33.68 81.98 -20.95
C ARG A 4 -34.27 80.74 -20.22
N GLN A 5 -33.58 79.72 -19.69
CA GLN A 5 -32.29 79.00 -19.82
C GLN A 5 -32.49 77.65 -19.03
N LEU A 6 -31.72 76.57 -19.11
CA LEU A 6 -30.38 76.29 -19.67
C LEU A 6 -30.30 74.80 -20.14
N MET A 7 -29.08 74.24 -20.23
CA MET A 7 -28.70 72.89 -20.70
C MET A 7 -28.69 71.79 -19.62
N ARG A 8 -28.93 70.53 -20.02
CA ARG A 8 -28.00 69.35 -20.01
C ARG A 8 -28.84 68.05 -20.22
N TYR A 9 -28.63 67.23 -21.25
CA TYR A 9 -27.57 66.21 -21.42
C TYR A 9 -27.50 65.22 -20.23
N ALA A 10 -27.53 63.88 -20.39
CA ALA A 10 -27.58 63.04 -21.61
C ALA A 10 -27.95 61.58 -21.26
N GLN A 11 -27.96 60.67 -22.26
CA GLN A 11 -27.75 59.20 -22.14
C GLN A 11 -28.90 58.40 -21.48
N THR A 12 -29.18 57.12 -21.78
CA THR A 12 -28.65 56.18 -22.78
C THR A 12 -29.71 55.11 -23.12
N SER A 13 -29.58 54.45 -24.28
CA SER A 13 -30.46 53.37 -24.76
C SER A 13 -30.47 52.13 -23.85
N LEU A 14 -31.64 51.51 -23.68
CA LEU A 14 -31.77 50.24 -22.95
C LEU A 14 -31.45 49.02 -23.85
N LEU A 15 -30.68 48.10 -23.27
CA LEU A 15 -30.80 46.62 -23.35
C LEU A 15 -30.92 45.94 -24.73
N ALA A 16 -29.87 45.21 -25.12
CA ALA A 16 -29.86 43.74 -25.02
C ALA A 16 -28.48 43.16 -25.43
N ALA A 17 -27.75 42.57 -24.48
CA ALA A 17 -26.58 41.74 -24.75
C ALA A 17 -26.51 40.61 -23.73
N LEU A 18 -26.22 39.39 -24.20
CA LEU A 18 -26.25 38.18 -23.36
C LEU A 18 -25.08 38.17 -22.37
N ALA A 19 -25.37 37.76 -21.12
CA ALA A 19 -24.35 37.35 -20.16
C ALA A 19 -24.68 35.94 -19.66
N THR A 20 -23.99 34.94 -20.20
CA THR A 20 -24.04 33.56 -19.72
C THR A 20 -23.28 33.43 -18.41
N THR A 21 -23.94 33.65 -17.28
CA THR A 21 -23.37 33.34 -15.96
C THR A 21 -23.51 31.85 -15.68
N LEU A 22 -22.55 31.05 -16.15
CA LEU A 22 -22.28 29.76 -15.53
C LEU A 22 -21.91 30.03 -14.07
N PRO A 23 -22.61 29.46 -13.06
CA PRO A 23 -22.03 29.36 -11.74
C PRO A 23 -20.84 28.41 -11.90
N SER A 24 -19.63 28.96 -11.82
CA SER A 24 -18.44 28.15 -11.64
C SER A 24 -18.61 27.44 -10.30
N GLY A 25 -19.03 26.19 -10.36
CA GLY A 25 -19.10 25.31 -9.21
C GLY A 25 -17.69 25.09 -8.72
N TRP A 26 -17.22 26.00 -7.85
CA TRP A 26 -16.09 25.74 -6.98
C TRP A 26 -16.54 24.61 -6.08
N GLN A 27 -16.34 23.38 -6.54
CA GLN A 27 -16.32 22.22 -5.69
C GLN A 27 -15.23 22.48 -4.67
N SER A 28 -15.65 22.99 -3.52
CA SER A 28 -14.85 23.01 -2.31
C SER A 28 -14.55 21.55 -2.02
N TYR A 29 -13.41 21.07 -2.51
CA TYR A 29 -12.80 19.85 -2.03
C TYR A 29 -12.55 20.09 -0.56
N GLN A 30 -13.51 19.66 0.27
CA GLN A 30 -13.27 19.46 1.69
C GLN A 30 -12.17 18.42 1.74
N ALA A 31 -10.94 18.89 1.92
CA ALA A 31 -9.82 18.05 2.28
C ALA A 31 -10.19 17.46 3.64
N GLN A 32 -10.80 16.28 3.60
CA GLN A 32 -11.13 15.48 4.76
C GLN A 32 -9.83 15.38 5.57
N THR A 33 -9.79 15.99 6.76
CA THR A 33 -8.59 15.96 7.60
C THR A 33 -8.25 14.50 7.85
N SER A 34 -7.12 14.03 7.30
CA SER A 34 -6.85 12.60 7.28
C SER A 34 -6.64 12.08 8.71
N ASN A 35 -7.64 11.35 9.20
CA ASN A 35 -7.40 10.34 10.21
C ASN A 35 -6.32 9.41 9.61
N GLY A 36 -5.21 9.26 10.34
CA GLY A 36 -3.98 8.65 9.80
C GLY A 36 -4.18 7.22 9.30
N LEU A 37 -3.20 6.74 8.54
CA LEU A 37 -3.17 5.37 8.04
C LEU A 37 -3.09 4.39 9.21
N SER A 38 -4.12 3.57 9.40
CA SER A 38 -4.00 2.36 10.23
C SER A 38 -3.46 1.22 9.38
N VAL A 39 -2.41 0.55 9.86
CA VAL A 39 -1.83 -0.65 9.24
C VAL A 39 -1.91 -1.77 10.25
N GLN A 40 -2.73 -2.79 9.97
CA GLN A 40 -2.89 -3.99 10.79
C GLN A 40 -2.28 -5.20 10.06
N TRP A 41 -1.41 -5.94 10.73
CA TRP A 41 -0.89 -7.22 10.28
C TRP A 41 -1.84 -8.35 10.66
N LEU A 42 -2.34 -9.09 9.68
CA LEU A 42 -3.23 -10.23 9.89
C LEU A 42 -2.49 -11.58 9.87
N GLY A 43 -1.16 -11.54 9.76
CA GLY A 43 -0.27 -12.70 9.68
C GLY A 43 0.42 -12.83 8.33
N HIS A 44 1.60 -13.44 8.31
CA HIS A 44 2.35 -13.76 7.08
C HIS A 44 2.60 -12.54 6.17
N THR A 45 2.03 -12.48 4.97
CA THR A 45 2.05 -11.30 4.07
C THR A 45 0.72 -10.52 4.05
N CYS A 46 -0.23 -10.84 4.93
CA CYS A 46 -1.54 -10.21 4.92
C CYS A 46 -1.61 -8.97 5.80
N PHE A 47 -2.07 -7.86 5.21
CA PHE A 47 -2.21 -6.58 5.88
C PHE A 47 -3.51 -5.88 5.50
N LEU A 48 -4.17 -5.27 6.49
CA LEU A 48 -5.31 -4.38 6.30
C LEU A 48 -4.87 -2.93 6.50
N PHE A 49 -5.07 -2.11 5.47
CA PHE A 49 -4.78 -0.67 5.46
C PHE A 49 -6.10 0.09 5.51
N THR A 50 -6.30 0.88 6.57
CA THR A 50 -7.50 1.73 6.74
C THR A 50 -7.11 3.20 6.77
N GLY A 51 -7.70 4.00 5.89
CA GLY A 51 -7.39 5.42 5.73
C GLY A 51 -8.18 6.02 4.57
N ASP A 52 -8.40 7.33 4.57
CA ASP A 52 -9.19 8.06 3.55
C ASP A 52 -10.60 7.50 3.31
N GLY A 53 -11.19 6.83 4.31
CA GLY A 53 -12.50 6.19 4.21
C GLY A 53 -12.51 4.83 3.50
N LEU A 54 -11.35 4.28 3.14
CA LEU A 54 -11.21 3.00 2.45
C LEU A 54 -10.45 1.97 3.29
N LYS A 55 -10.80 0.70 3.08
CA LYS A 55 -10.12 -0.49 3.60
C LYS A 55 -9.53 -1.32 2.46
N VAL A 56 -8.20 -1.34 2.38
CA VAL A 56 -7.44 -2.14 1.41
C VAL A 56 -6.84 -3.34 2.15
N LEU A 57 -7.23 -4.54 1.75
CA LEU A 57 -6.65 -5.80 2.23
C LEU A 57 -5.63 -6.31 1.21
N VAL A 58 -4.43 -6.66 1.65
CA VAL A 58 -3.40 -7.22 0.79
C VAL A 58 -3.16 -8.68 1.17
N ASN A 59 -2.96 -9.56 0.17
CA ASN A 59 -2.58 -10.97 0.34
C ASN A 59 -3.37 -11.76 1.42
N PRO A 60 -4.71 -11.82 1.39
CA PRO A 60 -5.45 -12.80 2.19
C PRO A 60 -5.00 -14.25 1.88
N PHE A 61 -5.13 -15.14 2.87
CA PHE A 61 -4.56 -16.49 2.84
C PHE A 61 -5.49 -17.53 3.48
N ARG A 62 -5.28 -18.81 3.14
CA ARG A 62 -5.81 -19.96 3.89
C ARG A 62 -4.84 -20.33 5.02
N PRO A 63 -5.30 -20.61 6.26
CA PRO A 63 -4.42 -21.08 7.33
C PRO A 63 -3.86 -22.50 7.08
N ILE A 64 -2.70 -22.60 6.42
CA ILE A 64 -2.01 -23.86 6.09
C ILE A 64 -0.49 -23.67 6.10
N GLY A 65 0.30 -24.72 6.37
CA GLY A 65 1.76 -24.66 6.32
C GLY A 65 2.34 -23.53 7.18
N CYS A 66 3.06 -22.58 6.56
CA CYS A 66 3.58 -21.38 7.24
C CYS A 66 2.52 -20.45 7.87
N THR A 67 1.23 -20.61 7.53
CA THR A 67 0.12 -19.81 8.05
C THR A 67 -0.87 -20.59 8.93
N ALA A 68 -0.60 -21.87 9.23
CA ALA A 68 -1.55 -22.80 9.86
C ALA A 68 -2.17 -22.30 11.17
N GLY A 69 -1.40 -21.63 12.02
CA GLY A 69 -1.83 -21.09 13.31
C GLY A 69 -2.36 -19.65 13.30
N TYR A 70 -2.49 -19.01 12.13
CA TYR A 70 -3.14 -17.70 12.03
C TYR A 70 -4.66 -17.85 11.87
N ARG A 71 -5.41 -16.85 12.33
CA ARG A 71 -6.84 -16.72 12.00
C ARG A 71 -6.99 -16.40 10.51
N ALA A 72 -7.99 -16.97 9.85
CA ALA A 72 -8.30 -16.63 8.46
C ALA A 72 -8.65 -15.13 8.33
N PRO A 73 -8.05 -14.38 7.39
CA PRO A 73 -8.16 -12.91 7.29
C PRO A 73 -9.48 -12.43 6.65
N ASN A 74 -10.61 -13.00 7.09
CA ASN A 74 -11.95 -12.69 6.61
C ASN A 74 -12.49 -11.42 7.28
N VAL A 75 -11.86 -10.29 6.97
CA VAL A 75 -12.20 -8.97 7.52
C VAL A 75 -13.00 -8.13 6.54
N ALA A 76 -13.85 -7.23 7.06
CA ALA A 76 -14.63 -6.30 6.24
C ALA A 76 -13.70 -5.34 5.47
N THR A 77 -13.76 -5.42 4.15
CA THR A 77 -12.79 -4.85 3.19
C THR A 77 -13.52 -4.24 2.00
N ASP A 78 -13.00 -3.13 1.45
CA ASP A 78 -13.55 -2.52 0.23
C ASP A 78 -12.81 -2.98 -1.03
N LEU A 79 -11.50 -3.20 -0.91
CA LEU A 79 -10.61 -3.61 -2.00
C LEU A 79 -9.60 -4.66 -1.53
N ILE A 80 -9.47 -5.75 -2.29
CA ILE A 80 -8.43 -6.77 -2.14
C ILE A 80 -7.36 -6.58 -3.21
N LEU A 81 -6.09 -6.56 -2.81
CA LEU A 81 -4.93 -6.66 -3.68
C LEU A 81 -4.24 -8.01 -3.45
N ILE A 82 -4.09 -8.84 -4.49
CA ILE A 82 -3.34 -10.10 -4.38
C ILE A 82 -2.07 -10.04 -5.24
N SER A 83 -0.93 -10.41 -4.66
CA SER A 83 0.35 -10.47 -5.39
C SER A 83 0.53 -11.76 -6.17
N SER A 84 -0.19 -12.82 -5.82
CA SER A 84 -0.15 -14.14 -6.45
C SER A 84 -1.48 -14.86 -6.22
N ARG A 85 -1.61 -16.11 -6.70
CA ARG A 85 -2.74 -17.01 -6.44
C ARG A 85 -2.32 -18.27 -5.68
N LEU A 86 -1.34 -18.13 -4.79
CA LEU A 86 -0.93 -19.22 -3.90
C LEU A 86 -1.86 -19.25 -2.69
N LEU A 87 -2.02 -20.43 -2.08
CA LEU A 87 -2.98 -20.64 -1.01
C LEU A 87 -2.64 -19.84 0.27
N ASP A 88 -1.36 -19.54 0.49
CA ASP A 88 -0.86 -18.73 1.59
C ASP A 88 -0.70 -17.24 1.24
N GLU A 89 -1.03 -16.82 0.02
CA GLU A 89 -1.02 -15.42 -0.43
C GLU A 89 -1.78 -15.25 -1.76
N GLY A 90 -3.08 -14.94 -1.64
CA GLY A 90 -4.00 -14.80 -2.76
C GLY A 90 -5.37 -15.49 -2.60
N ALA A 91 -5.71 -15.97 -1.40
CA ALA A 91 -6.96 -16.68 -1.14
C ALA A 91 -8.14 -15.70 -1.00
N ILE A 92 -9.19 -15.89 -1.81
CA ILE A 92 -10.35 -14.98 -1.87
C ILE A 92 -11.65 -15.62 -1.35
N GLU A 93 -11.57 -16.75 -0.65
CA GLU A 93 -12.73 -17.37 -0.03
C GLU A 93 -13.19 -16.59 1.22
N GLY A 94 -14.50 -16.57 1.50
CA GLY A 94 -15.05 -16.02 2.74
C GLY A 94 -15.48 -14.55 2.71
N PHE A 95 -15.22 -13.81 1.63
CA PHE A 95 -15.67 -12.42 1.47
C PHE A 95 -17.12 -12.35 0.96
N SER A 96 -18.06 -12.02 1.85
CA SER A 96 -19.49 -11.97 1.56
C SER A 96 -19.98 -10.64 0.98
N ASN A 97 -19.18 -9.57 1.10
CA ASN A 97 -19.56 -8.21 0.66
C ASN A 97 -19.09 -7.85 -0.76
N ASN A 98 -18.57 -8.81 -1.52
CA ASN A 98 -18.05 -8.66 -2.89
C ASN A 98 -17.11 -7.43 -3.05
N PRO A 99 -15.96 -7.40 -2.34
CA PRO A 99 -14.99 -6.32 -2.46
C PRO A 99 -14.43 -6.23 -3.88
N GLY A 100 -13.89 -5.05 -4.24
CA GLY A 100 -13.06 -4.93 -5.43
C GLY A 100 -11.87 -5.89 -5.35
N LEU A 101 -11.38 -6.38 -6.49
CA LEU A 101 -10.24 -7.29 -6.54
C LEU A 101 -9.27 -6.87 -7.66
N LEU A 102 -8.01 -6.65 -7.31
CA LEU A 102 -6.92 -6.44 -8.26
C LEU A 102 -5.87 -7.54 -8.09
N TYR A 103 -5.50 -8.17 -9.21
CA TYR A 103 -4.58 -9.32 -9.25
C TYR A 103 -3.64 -9.31 -10.46
N GLU A 104 -3.75 -8.32 -11.36
CA GLU A 104 -2.94 -8.18 -12.56
C GLU A 104 -2.08 -6.91 -12.46
N PRO A 105 -0.87 -6.89 -13.04
CA PRO A 105 -0.08 -5.67 -13.12
C PRO A 105 -0.75 -4.62 -14.01
N GLY A 106 -0.62 -3.34 -13.67
CA GLY A 106 -1.30 -2.25 -14.36
C GLY A 106 -1.45 -1.00 -13.48
N VAL A 107 -2.10 0.02 -14.03
CA VAL A 107 -2.47 1.25 -13.30
C VAL A 107 -3.99 1.32 -13.21
N PHE A 108 -4.50 1.34 -11.98
CA PHE A 108 -5.91 1.28 -11.66
C PHE A 108 -6.36 2.53 -10.90
N GLN A 109 -7.66 2.81 -10.96
CA GLN A 109 -8.32 3.84 -10.16
C GLN A 109 -9.45 3.18 -9.38
N PHE A 110 -9.46 3.32 -8.06
CA PHE A 110 -10.51 2.80 -7.19
C PHE A 110 -10.90 3.87 -6.18
N ASN A 111 -12.16 4.33 -6.22
CA ASN A 111 -12.69 5.39 -5.34
C ASN A 111 -11.78 6.64 -5.24
N GLY A 112 -11.19 7.06 -6.36
CA GLY A 112 -10.28 8.21 -6.45
C GLY A 112 -8.83 7.93 -6.04
N MET A 113 -8.53 6.74 -5.53
CA MET A 113 -7.18 6.28 -5.20
C MET A 113 -6.54 5.60 -6.41
N ARG A 114 -5.36 6.09 -6.82
CA ARG A 114 -4.52 5.48 -7.85
C ARG A 114 -3.70 4.34 -7.25
N ILE A 115 -3.72 3.19 -7.90
CA ILE A 115 -3.07 1.95 -7.47
C ILE A 115 -2.26 1.40 -8.64
N GLU A 116 -1.02 1.02 -8.39
CA GLU A 116 -0.09 0.52 -9.39
C GLU A 116 0.37 -0.89 -9.02
N GLY A 117 0.15 -1.85 -9.91
CA GLY A 117 0.65 -3.21 -9.82
C GLY A 117 1.88 -3.37 -10.73
N ILE A 118 3.06 -3.57 -10.15
CA ILE A 118 4.31 -3.77 -10.86
C ILE A 118 4.58 -5.27 -10.95
N ASN A 119 4.78 -5.78 -12.18
CA ASN A 119 5.06 -7.19 -12.43
C ASN A 119 6.50 -7.56 -12.00
N THR A 120 6.65 -8.51 -11.09
CA THR A 120 7.92 -9.06 -10.59
C THR A 120 7.86 -10.60 -10.53
N GLN A 121 8.95 -11.28 -10.15
CA GLN A 121 9.03 -12.74 -10.21
C GLN A 121 8.82 -13.40 -8.84
N LYS A 122 8.06 -14.51 -8.80
CA LYS A 122 7.80 -15.33 -7.61
C LYS A 122 8.87 -16.40 -7.34
N ASP A 123 9.91 -16.45 -8.16
CA ASP A 123 11.05 -17.36 -7.98
C ASP A 123 12.32 -16.75 -8.59
N ARG A 124 13.43 -17.47 -8.46
CA ARG A 124 14.75 -17.12 -9.00
C ARG A 124 14.97 -17.74 -10.39
N GLU A 125 13.89 -18.12 -11.06
CA GLU A 125 13.85 -18.89 -12.31
C GLU A 125 12.92 -18.23 -13.35
N GLY A 126 12.66 -16.93 -13.26
CA GLY A 126 11.85 -16.21 -14.24
C GLY A 126 10.33 -16.37 -14.06
N GLY A 127 9.88 -16.78 -12.87
CA GLY A 127 8.48 -17.10 -12.57
C GLY A 127 8.03 -18.48 -13.05
N ARG A 128 8.94 -19.35 -13.47
CA ARG A 128 8.61 -20.67 -14.07
C ARG A 128 8.02 -21.69 -13.09
N ARG A 129 8.27 -21.55 -11.79
CA ARG A 129 7.86 -22.52 -10.76
C ARG A 129 6.66 -22.06 -9.96
N PHE A 130 6.63 -20.78 -9.58
CA PHE A 130 5.57 -20.22 -8.72
C PHE A 130 4.78 -19.08 -9.39
N GLY A 131 5.05 -18.81 -10.68
CA GLY A 131 4.39 -17.77 -11.45
C GLY A 131 5.00 -16.39 -11.26
N MET A 132 4.23 -15.37 -11.66
CA MET A 132 4.60 -13.98 -11.43
C MET A 132 4.08 -13.48 -10.08
N ASN A 133 4.67 -12.39 -9.61
CA ASN A 133 4.29 -11.66 -8.42
C ASN A 133 3.87 -10.23 -8.82
N VAL A 134 2.82 -9.68 -8.22
CA VAL A 134 2.47 -8.26 -8.37
C VAL A 134 2.88 -7.52 -7.11
N ALA A 135 3.85 -6.62 -7.23
CA ALA A 135 4.18 -5.65 -6.19
C ALA A 135 3.18 -4.48 -6.27
N TRP A 136 2.51 -4.17 -5.17
CA TRP A 136 1.43 -3.19 -5.12
C TRP A 136 1.90 -1.87 -4.50
N MET A 137 1.71 -0.78 -5.24
CA MET A 137 2.07 0.58 -4.82
C MET A 137 0.86 1.51 -4.89
N TRP A 138 0.59 2.25 -3.82
CA TRP A 138 -0.47 3.26 -3.79
C TRP A 138 -0.15 4.36 -2.76
N LYS A 139 -1.02 5.36 -2.65
CA LYS A 139 -0.93 6.41 -1.63
C LYS A 139 -2.25 6.48 -0.85
N GLN A 140 -2.17 6.42 0.48
CA GLN A 140 -3.33 6.45 1.38
C GLN A 140 -2.98 7.20 2.67
N ALA A 141 -3.88 8.05 3.15
CA ALA A 141 -3.71 9.00 4.26
C ALA A 141 -2.40 9.82 4.18
N GLY A 142 -1.95 10.12 2.96
CA GLY A 142 -0.72 10.85 2.69
C GLY A 142 0.56 10.02 2.59
N VAL A 143 0.54 8.73 2.92
CA VAL A 143 1.70 7.82 2.93
C VAL A 143 1.80 7.05 1.61
N LYS A 144 2.96 7.04 0.94
CA LYS A 144 3.23 6.18 -0.22
C LYS A 144 3.62 4.77 0.24
N ILE A 145 2.73 3.81 0.04
CA ILE A 145 2.88 2.42 0.47
C ILE A 145 3.39 1.59 -0.70
N LEU A 146 4.33 0.67 -0.45
CA LEU A 146 4.74 -0.38 -1.36
C LEU A 146 4.71 -1.73 -0.64
N HIS A 147 3.86 -2.64 -1.11
CA HIS A 147 3.81 -4.02 -0.66
C HIS A 147 4.39 -4.94 -1.73
N LEU A 148 5.56 -5.54 -1.47
CA LEU A 148 6.26 -6.37 -2.46
C LEU A 148 5.63 -7.77 -2.66
N GLY A 149 4.66 -8.16 -1.82
CA GLY A 149 4.06 -9.50 -1.88
C GLY A 149 5.06 -10.56 -1.41
N GLY A 150 5.03 -11.73 -2.04
CA GLY A 150 6.06 -12.76 -1.92
C GLY A 150 7.06 -12.70 -3.08
N ILE A 151 7.60 -11.53 -3.41
CA ILE A 151 8.66 -11.41 -4.41
C ILE A 151 9.87 -12.31 -4.04
N ALA A 152 10.49 -12.93 -5.05
CA ALA A 152 11.68 -13.76 -4.87
C ALA A 152 12.77 -13.54 -5.95
N GLY A 153 12.40 -13.08 -7.14
CA GLY A 153 13.36 -12.67 -8.17
C GLY A 153 13.86 -11.24 -7.98
N GLN A 154 14.99 -10.93 -8.59
CA GLN A 154 15.63 -9.62 -8.49
C GLN A 154 14.72 -8.49 -9.01
N ILE A 155 14.85 -7.30 -8.42
CA ILE A 155 14.26 -6.07 -8.98
C ILE A 155 15.14 -5.60 -10.14
N GLU A 156 14.57 -5.59 -11.34
CA GLU A 156 15.17 -5.05 -12.55
C GLU A 156 15.14 -3.53 -12.57
N ILE A 157 15.93 -2.90 -13.45
CA ILE A 157 16.10 -1.44 -13.50
C ILE A 157 14.76 -0.73 -13.77
N GLU A 158 13.96 -1.27 -14.69
CA GLU A 158 12.63 -0.75 -15.06
C GLU A 158 11.67 -0.82 -13.86
N GLN A 159 11.71 -1.92 -13.11
CA GLN A 159 10.92 -2.08 -11.88
C GLN A 159 11.39 -1.09 -10.82
N GLN A 160 12.71 -0.93 -10.61
CA GLN A 160 13.27 0.04 -9.66
C GLN A 160 12.79 1.48 -9.97
N ILE A 161 12.74 1.86 -11.25
CA ILE A 161 12.26 3.18 -11.69
C ILE A 161 10.78 3.38 -11.33
N LEU A 162 9.93 2.37 -11.56
CA LEU A 162 8.49 2.42 -11.25
C LEU A 162 8.22 2.45 -9.73
N LEU A 163 8.90 1.60 -8.96
CA LEU A 163 8.77 1.53 -7.50
C LEU A 163 9.28 2.83 -6.85
N GLY A 164 10.40 3.36 -7.35
CA GLY A 164 11.07 4.55 -6.84
C GLY A 164 11.44 4.37 -5.36
N ARG A 165 11.21 5.42 -4.56
CA ARG A 165 11.29 5.35 -3.08
C ARG A 165 9.89 5.35 -2.48
N PRO A 166 9.50 4.36 -1.65
CA PRO A 166 8.26 4.39 -0.89
C PRO A 166 8.47 5.06 0.47
N ASP A 167 7.39 5.55 1.08
CA ASP A 167 7.41 5.97 2.49
C ASP A 167 7.39 4.74 3.40
N LEU A 168 6.49 3.79 3.13
CA LEU A 168 6.33 2.52 3.83
C LEU A 168 6.58 1.35 2.86
N LEU A 169 7.56 0.50 3.18
CA LEU A 169 7.86 -0.74 2.47
C LEU A 169 7.45 -1.95 3.30
N LEU A 170 6.66 -2.85 2.72
CA LEU A 170 6.40 -4.18 3.26
C LEU A 170 7.10 -5.21 2.38
N ILE A 171 8.02 -5.98 2.97
CA ILE A 171 9.01 -6.81 2.25
C ILE A 171 9.13 -8.21 2.85
N PRO A 172 9.08 -9.29 2.04
CA PRO A 172 9.32 -10.65 2.52
C PRO A 172 10.79 -10.81 2.95
N VAL A 173 11.03 -11.52 4.06
CA VAL A 173 12.40 -11.75 4.59
C VAL A 173 12.72 -13.20 4.97
N GLY A 174 11.76 -14.13 4.91
CA GLY A 174 11.93 -15.51 5.38
C GLY A 174 12.54 -16.49 4.39
N GLY A 175 12.88 -16.10 3.16
CA GLY A 175 13.52 -16.97 2.18
C GLY A 175 12.62 -18.05 1.61
N GLY A 176 13.14 -19.28 1.55
CA GLY A 176 12.51 -20.38 0.82
C GLY A 176 12.59 -20.22 -0.72
N PRO A 177 11.95 -21.11 -1.48
CA PRO A 177 12.03 -21.15 -2.93
C PRO A 177 11.22 -20.05 -3.63
N LYS A 178 10.30 -19.39 -2.90
CA LYS A 178 9.26 -18.51 -3.45
C LYS A 178 9.13 -17.14 -2.78
N ALA A 179 10.07 -16.74 -1.93
CA ALA A 179 10.15 -15.41 -1.33
C ALA A 179 11.62 -15.00 -1.11
N TYR A 180 11.87 -13.70 -0.90
CA TYR A 180 13.23 -13.17 -0.66
C TYR A 180 13.89 -13.73 0.59
N THR A 181 15.18 -14.08 0.47
CA THR A 181 16.05 -14.33 1.62
C THR A 181 16.32 -13.03 2.40
N PRO A 182 16.80 -13.11 3.65
CA PRO A 182 17.27 -11.96 4.41
C PRO A 182 18.22 -11.03 3.63
N GLU A 183 19.14 -11.59 2.83
CA GLU A 183 20.13 -10.84 2.05
C GLU A 183 19.51 -10.11 0.85
N GLU A 184 18.57 -10.75 0.15
CA GLU A 184 17.84 -10.15 -0.98
C GLU A 184 16.90 -9.04 -0.49
N ALA A 185 16.26 -9.24 0.65
CA ALA A 185 15.48 -8.22 1.33
C ALA A 185 16.34 -7.01 1.72
N LYS A 186 17.50 -7.23 2.33
CA LYS A 186 18.47 -6.16 2.65
C LYS A 186 18.89 -5.37 1.41
N LYS A 187 19.33 -6.05 0.34
CA LYS A 187 19.70 -5.40 -0.93
C LYS A 187 18.56 -4.52 -1.47
N THR A 188 17.33 -4.99 -1.36
CA THR A 188 16.14 -4.25 -1.81
C THR A 188 15.85 -3.02 -0.93
N VAL A 189 16.06 -3.10 0.39
CA VAL A 189 15.97 -1.92 1.28
C VAL A 189 17.05 -0.89 0.93
N GLU A 190 18.28 -1.32 0.70
CA GLU A 190 19.40 -0.44 0.29
C GLU A 190 19.15 0.22 -1.09
N LEU A 191 18.50 -0.50 -2.01
CA LEU A 191 18.14 -0.05 -3.35
C LEU A 191 17.01 1.00 -3.35
N LEU A 192 15.90 0.69 -2.66
CA LEU A 192 14.67 1.50 -2.67
C LEU A 192 14.69 2.63 -1.64
N LYS A 193 15.55 2.54 -0.61
CA LYS A 193 15.74 3.56 0.45
C LYS A 193 14.41 4.06 1.06
N PRO A 194 13.59 3.14 1.61
CA PRO A 194 12.31 3.47 2.24
C PRO A 194 12.50 4.23 3.56
N LYS A 195 11.50 5.01 3.99
CA LYS A 195 11.55 5.64 5.33
C LYS A 195 11.22 4.64 6.44
N MET A 196 10.25 3.75 6.22
CA MET A 196 9.86 2.69 7.14
C MET A 196 9.83 1.33 6.43
N VAL A 197 10.30 0.29 7.10
CA VAL A 197 10.31 -1.10 6.64
C VAL A 197 9.51 -1.96 7.62
N ILE A 198 8.48 -2.65 7.14
CA ILE A 198 7.82 -3.75 7.87
C ILE A 198 8.27 -5.06 7.20
N PRO A 199 9.04 -5.92 7.90
CA PRO A 199 9.37 -7.24 7.40
C PRO A 199 8.12 -8.14 7.41
N THR A 200 8.00 -9.03 6.43
CA THR A 200 6.86 -9.94 6.23
C THR A 200 7.38 -11.34 5.85
N HIS A 201 6.46 -12.30 5.69
CA HIS A 201 6.79 -13.63 5.11
C HIS A 201 7.97 -14.33 5.82
N TYR A 202 8.03 -14.32 7.15
CA TYR A 202 9.04 -15.01 7.96
C TYR A 202 8.40 -16.06 8.88
N LYS A 203 9.23 -16.97 9.43
CA LYS A 203 8.77 -18.03 10.34
C LYS A 203 8.31 -17.46 11.68
N THR A 204 7.16 -17.92 12.14
CA THR A 204 6.52 -17.49 13.39
C THR A 204 5.95 -18.72 14.12
N PRO A 205 5.45 -18.59 15.37
CA PRO A 205 4.70 -19.65 16.04
C PRO A 205 3.43 -20.12 15.30
N ALA A 206 2.98 -19.39 14.26
CA ALA A 206 1.88 -19.81 13.40
C ALA A 206 2.26 -20.97 12.45
N ALA A 207 3.55 -21.20 12.22
CA ALA A 207 4.00 -22.11 11.18
C ALA A 207 3.94 -23.57 11.65
N ASP A 208 3.37 -24.43 10.81
CA ASP A 208 3.60 -25.87 10.92
C ASP A 208 5.09 -26.15 10.70
N ALA A 209 5.76 -26.69 11.72
CA ALA A 209 7.19 -26.97 11.70
C ALA A 209 7.59 -28.04 10.65
N ALA A 210 6.66 -28.90 10.23
CA ALA A 210 6.90 -29.91 9.19
C ALA A 210 6.63 -29.41 7.77
N ALA A 211 5.89 -28.29 7.63
CA ALA A 211 5.40 -27.77 6.35
C ALA A 211 5.75 -26.29 6.10
N CYS A 212 6.74 -25.76 6.81
CA CYS A 212 7.23 -24.39 6.63
C CYS A 212 8.76 -24.30 6.60
N ASP A 213 9.28 -23.84 5.46
CA ASP A 213 10.70 -23.73 5.09
C ASP A 213 11.28 -22.31 5.27
N LEU A 214 10.51 -21.39 5.85
CA LEU A 214 10.96 -20.03 6.14
C LEU A 214 11.98 -19.97 7.29
N VAL A 215 12.90 -19.01 7.22
CA VAL A 215 13.82 -18.64 8.30
C VAL A 215 13.20 -17.62 9.27
N SER A 216 13.90 -17.32 10.37
CA SER A 216 13.41 -16.42 11.40
C SER A 216 13.51 -14.94 10.98
N LEU A 217 12.80 -14.06 11.69
CA LEU A 217 12.97 -12.62 11.53
C LEU A 217 14.37 -12.15 11.98
N ASP A 218 14.96 -12.79 12.98
CA ASP A 218 16.22 -12.32 13.57
C ASP A 218 17.41 -12.49 12.60
N ASP A 219 17.33 -13.43 11.65
CA ASP A 219 18.26 -13.57 10.51
C ASP A 219 18.35 -12.26 9.70
N PHE A 220 17.20 -11.65 9.39
CA PHE A 220 17.13 -10.35 8.69
C PHE A 220 17.58 -9.18 9.58
N LEU A 221 17.18 -9.17 10.86
CA LEU A 221 17.56 -8.10 11.77
C LEU A 221 19.07 -8.09 12.06
N ALA A 222 19.73 -9.25 12.08
CA ALA A 222 21.19 -9.36 12.19
C ALA A 222 21.92 -8.68 11.02
N LEU A 223 21.45 -8.90 9.78
CA LEU A 223 21.99 -8.25 8.58
C LEU A 223 21.74 -6.74 8.55
N MET A 224 20.73 -6.27 9.27
CA MET A 224 20.27 -4.87 9.35
C MET A 224 20.71 -4.14 10.63
N SER A 225 21.69 -4.68 11.37
CA SER A 225 22.12 -4.20 12.71
C SER A 225 22.45 -2.69 12.85
N GLY A 226 22.78 -1.99 11.77
CA GLY A 226 22.95 -0.52 11.75
C GLY A 226 21.66 0.29 11.59
N THR A 227 20.50 -0.35 11.46
CA THR A 227 19.20 0.28 11.22
C THR A 227 18.37 0.28 12.51
N PRO A 228 17.81 1.42 12.94
CA PRO A 228 16.93 1.47 14.11
C PRO A 228 15.76 0.48 13.98
N VAL A 229 15.57 -0.37 14.99
CA VAL A 229 14.45 -1.32 15.08
C VAL A 229 13.50 -0.87 16.19
N ARG A 230 12.23 -0.71 15.85
CA ARG A 230 11.11 -0.55 16.78
C ARG A 230 10.36 -1.89 16.83
N ARG A 231 10.08 -2.38 18.04
CA ARG A 231 9.26 -3.58 18.27
C ARG A 231 8.02 -3.16 19.05
N ILE A 232 6.84 -3.59 18.60
CA ILE A 232 5.56 -3.17 19.18
C ILE A 232 4.72 -4.40 19.53
N ASP A 233 4.24 -4.46 20.78
CA ASP A 233 3.37 -5.53 21.30
C ASP A 233 1.89 -5.41 20.86
N ARG A 234 1.68 -5.22 19.56
CA ARG A 234 0.37 -5.25 18.88
C ARG A 234 0.55 -5.51 17.39
N ASP A 235 -0.53 -5.95 16.77
CA ASP A 235 -0.63 -6.22 15.33
C ASP A 235 -0.81 -4.94 14.50
N THR A 236 -1.15 -3.81 15.14
CA THR A 236 -1.63 -2.60 14.49
C THR A 236 -0.80 -1.36 14.84
N ILE A 237 -0.48 -0.54 13.84
CA ILE A 237 0.07 0.82 14.01
C ILE A 237 -0.84 1.86 13.35
N ALA A 238 -0.78 3.09 13.86
CA ALA A 238 -1.28 4.27 13.19
C ALA A 238 -0.07 5.09 12.70
N LEU A 239 -0.15 5.59 11.47
CA LEU A 239 0.89 6.35 10.80
C LEU A 239 0.32 7.62 10.16
N LYS A 240 1.00 8.73 10.38
CA LYS A 240 0.87 9.98 9.61
C LYS A 240 2.18 10.24 8.87
N PRO A 241 2.18 11.06 7.82
CA PRO A 241 3.42 11.45 7.14
C PRO A 241 4.50 12.04 8.06
N ALA A 242 4.10 12.67 9.17
CA ALA A 242 4.99 13.25 10.18
C ALA A 242 5.58 12.24 11.19
N ASP A 243 5.09 10.99 11.22
CA ASP A 243 5.62 9.93 12.11
C ASP A 243 6.78 9.15 11.45
N LEU A 244 7.01 9.39 10.16
CA LEU A 244 8.07 8.79 9.35
C LEU A 244 9.38 9.59 9.51
N PRO A 245 10.56 8.94 9.51
CA PRO A 245 11.82 9.65 9.59
C PRO A 245 12.10 10.49 8.33
N ASP A 246 12.63 11.71 8.54
CA ASP A 246 13.10 12.57 7.44
C ASP A 246 14.35 12.00 6.74
N ASN A 247 15.17 11.25 7.47
CA ASN A 247 16.44 10.68 6.99
C ASN A 247 16.62 9.25 7.49
N GLY A 248 17.17 8.39 6.62
CA GLY A 248 17.40 6.98 6.91
C GLY A 248 16.12 6.13 6.87
N SER A 249 16.23 4.91 7.39
CA SER A 249 15.13 3.95 7.47
C SER A 249 14.94 3.51 8.92
N VAL A 250 13.69 3.22 9.31
CA VAL A 250 13.36 2.50 10.55
C VAL A 250 12.70 1.18 10.22
N ILE A 251 13.07 0.11 10.93
CA ILE A 251 12.39 -1.19 10.86
C ILE A 251 11.32 -1.23 11.95
N GLU A 252 10.09 -1.51 11.57
CA GLU A 252 8.91 -1.56 12.45
C GLU A 252 8.41 -3.00 12.53
N VAL A 253 8.53 -3.62 13.71
CA VAL A 253 8.20 -5.03 13.94
C VAL A 253 6.91 -5.12 14.76
N LEU A 254 5.88 -5.66 14.12
CA LEU A 254 4.55 -5.91 14.69
C LEU A 254 4.49 -7.30 15.36
N SER A 255 3.58 -7.46 16.31
CA SER A 255 3.39 -8.72 17.04
C SER A 255 1.98 -9.28 16.83
N TYR A 256 1.88 -10.51 16.35
CA TYR A 256 0.59 -11.20 16.21
C TYR A 256 0.13 -11.78 17.55
N ARG A 257 -1.16 -11.59 17.87
CA ARG A 257 -1.80 -12.17 19.06
C ARG A 257 -2.57 -13.42 18.66
N PHE A 258 -1.93 -14.57 18.86
CA PHE A 258 -2.50 -15.92 18.68
C PHE A 258 -3.79 -16.12 19.50
#